data_AF-A0A3M1D8R5-F1
#
_entry.id   AF-A0A3M1D8R5-F1
#
_cell.length_a   1.000
_cell.length_b   1.000
_cell.length_c   1.000
_cell.angle_alpha   90.00
_cell.angle_beta   90.00
_cell.angle_gamma   90.00
#
_symmetry.space_group_name_H-M   'P 1'
#
loop_
_entity.id
_entity.type
_entity.pdbx_description
1 polymer ?
#
loop_
_entity_poly.entity_id
_entity_poly.type
_entity_poly.pdbx_seq_one_letter_code
_entity_poly.pdbx_strand_id
1 'polypeptide(L)'
;MSITLDGHHLTIEQLVQIARHHEPVSLHPDALERIRACRDMLEKKIEAREIMYGVNTGIGEFSEVILSDEQVREFQKFLIYNHAAGIGDPMPREHVRGAMASRVNVHAHGQSAIRPEITLTLIEMLNRGVTPYVCRKGSVGACGDLAPMAQIGLLMMGEGKAYYQGELLPGRVAMERAGIEIPGLQARDGLGLINGSNVITAMSALFLYDADRWLRQAEIAAAMSLEALKANMKPYTPKLHEARGFPGAVRSAKAIQKLVAGGDLAEGRIKCKVQDAYSMRSTPQVIGTAHDALAFARKQVEIELNGVGDNPVFFTEEQMQLSGANFQGTPISLPMDMVGAAITMVSVMSERRMNRLNNPALSVGLPPFLTKNPGIFSGLMLSQYTADSLIVEQRILSMPASIQSIPAAADQEDFVSMGMN
;
A
#
# COMPACT_ATOMS: atom_id res chain seq x y z
N MET A 1 -4.30 23.56 -1.52
CA MET A 1 -5.47 23.44 -2.42
C MET A 1 -6.03 22.06 -2.16
N SER A 2 -7.35 21.88 -2.03
CA SER A 2 -7.89 20.55 -1.74
C SER A 2 -7.63 19.56 -2.88
N ILE A 3 -7.41 18.30 -2.55
CA ILE A 3 -7.39 17.19 -3.50
C ILE A 3 -8.84 16.76 -3.73
N THR A 4 -9.30 16.87 -4.97
CA THR A 4 -10.65 16.47 -5.36
C THR A 4 -10.68 15.01 -5.79
N LEU A 5 -11.49 14.20 -5.10
CA LEU A 5 -11.74 12.80 -5.44
C LEU A 5 -12.93 12.72 -6.40
N ASP A 6 -12.72 12.05 -7.54
CA ASP A 6 -13.69 11.94 -8.63
C ASP A 6 -13.92 10.50 -9.11
N GLY A 7 -13.22 9.54 -8.51
CA GLY A 7 -13.23 8.12 -8.86
C GLY A 7 -12.08 7.69 -9.76
N HIS A 8 -11.46 8.59 -10.52
CA HIS A 8 -10.66 8.19 -11.68
C HIS A 8 -9.20 8.67 -11.67
N HIS A 9 -8.89 9.72 -10.91
CA HIS A 9 -7.60 10.40 -11.03
C HIS A 9 -6.80 10.49 -9.73
N LEU A 10 -7.09 9.64 -8.74
CA LEU A 10 -6.31 9.58 -7.50
C LEU A 10 -4.95 8.91 -7.75
N THR A 11 -3.88 9.69 -7.63
CA THR A 11 -2.50 9.17 -7.74
C THR A 11 -1.94 8.74 -6.38
N ILE A 12 -0.88 7.93 -6.38
CA ILE A 12 -0.14 7.59 -5.16
C ILE A 12 0.38 8.85 -4.46
N GLU A 13 0.88 9.82 -5.22
CA GLU A 13 1.40 11.09 -4.69
C GLU A 13 0.30 11.89 -3.97
N GLN A 14 -0.90 11.97 -4.56
CA GLN A 14 -2.04 12.61 -3.92
C GLN A 14 -2.49 11.84 -2.67
N LEU A 15 -2.52 10.52 -2.72
CA LEU A 15 -2.83 9.70 -1.55
C LEU A 15 -1.85 9.97 -0.41
N VAL A 16 -0.55 10.08 -0.70
CA VAL A 16 0.49 10.45 0.27
C VAL A 16 0.23 11.83 0.87
N GLN A 17 -0.17 12.82 0.05
CA GLN A 17 -0.53 14.14 0.55
C GLN A 17 -1.72 14.10 1.53
N ILE A 18 -2.75 13.31 1.25
CA ILE A 18 -3.91 13.15 2.15
C ILE A 18 -3.52 12.41 3.44
N ALA A 19 -2.80 11.29 3.29
CA ALA A 19 -2.47 10.37 4.35
C ALA A 19 -1.44 10.92 5.34
N ARG A 20 -0.38 11.58 4.84
CA ARG A 20 0.77 12.05 5.64
C ARG A 20 0.78 13.54 5.88
N HIS A 21 0.36 14.32 4.89
CA HIS A 21 0.47 15.78 4.90
C HIS A 21 -0.85 16.48 5.22
N HIS A 22 -1.91 15.71 5.48
CA HIS A 22 -3.23 16.22 5.86
C HIS A 22 -3.80 17.24 4.86
N GLU A 23 -3.45 17.10 3.57
CA GLU A 23 -4.07 17.93 2.53
C GLU A 23 -5.60 17.75 2.55
N PRO A 24 -6.39 18.84 2.50
CA PRO A 24 -7.83 18.75 2.51
C PRO A 24 -8.37 17.97 1.32
N VAL A 25 -9.46 17.25 1.53
CA VAL A 25 -10.14 16.41 0.55
C VAL A 25 -11.51 17.01 0.23
N SER A 26 -11.88 17.01 -1.05
CA SER A 26 -13.23 17.35 -1.51
C SER A 26 -13.75 16.26 -2.46
N LEU A 27 -15.07 16.08 -2.53
CA LEU A 27 -15.70 15.22 -3.52
C LEU A 27 -16.07 16.04 -4.76
N HIS A 28 -15.83 15.51 -5.96
CA HIS A 28 -16.27 16.16 -7.18
C HIS A 28 -17.82 16.25 -7.23
N PRO A 29 -18.44 17.37 -7.65
CA PRO A 29 -19.90 17.50 -7.72
C PRO A 29 -20.56 16.39 -8.54
N ASP A 30 -20.01 16.05 -9.71
CA ASP A 30 -20.55 14.96 -10.54
C ASP A 30 -20.47 13.59 -9.84
N ALA A 31 -19.47 13.37 -8.99
CA ALA A 31 -19.38 12.13 -8.21
C ALA A 31 -20.49 12.05 -7.16
N LEU A 32 -20.85 13.16 -6.53
CA LEU A 32 -21.99 13.22 -5.61
C LEU A 32 -23.30 12.90 -6.32
N GLU A 33 -23.51 13.41 -7.54
CA GLU A 33 -24.69 13.10 -8.33
C GLU A 33 -24.75 11.63 -8.75
N ARG A 34 -23.61 11.01 -9.11
CA ARG A 34 -23.55 9.56 -9.37
C ARG A 34 -23.88 8.73 -8.13
N ILE A 35 -23.38 9.11 -6.95
CA ILE A 35 -23.70 8.43 -5.69
C ILE A 35 -25.21 8.49 -5.42
N ARG A 36 -25.82 9.68 -5.55
CA ARG A 36 -27.27 9.88 -5.38
C ARG A 36 -28.08 9.03 -6.35
N ALA A 37 -27.76 9.06 -7.64
CA ALA A 37 -28.47 8.29 -8.65
C ALA A 37 -28.39 6.77 -8.39
N CYS A 38 -27.21 6.27 -7.97
CA CYS A 38 -27.04 4.88 -7.60
C CYS A 38 -27.82 4.50 -6.34
N ARG A 39 -27.89 5.41 -5.36
CA ARG A 39 -28.68 5.21 -4.15
C ARG A 39 -30.17 5.16 -4.47
N ASP A 40 -30.67 6.08 -5.29
CA ASP A 40 -32.07 6.11 -5.73
C ASP A 40 -32.47 4.82 -6.45
N MET A 41 -31.57 4.24 -7.25
CA MET A 41 -31.80 2.94 -7.87
C MET A 41 -31.95 1.83 -6.83
N LEU A 42 -31.09 1.80 -5.81
CA LEU A 42 -31.19 0.81 -4.73
C LEU A 42 -32.52 0.92 -3.98
N GLU A 43 -32.95 2.12 -3.61
CA GLU A 43 -34.21 2.32 -2.90
C GLU A 43 -35.40 1.77 -3.70
N LYS A 44 -35.46 2.06 -5.01
CA LYS A 44 -36.49 1.51 -5.91
C LYS A 44 -36.46 -0.03 -5.95
N LYS A 45 -35.28 -0.64 -5.96
CA LYS A 45 -35.12 -2.10 -5.95
C LYS A 45 -35.55 -2.73 -4.62
N ILE A 46 -35.28 -2.05 -3.50
CA ILE A 46 -35.77 -2.45 -2.17
C ILE A 46 -37.29 -2.39 -2.12
N GLU A 47 -37.90 -1.29 -2.60
CA GLU A 47 -39.35 -1.14 -2.70
C GLU A 47 -39.99 -2.22 -3.58
N ALA A 48 -39.32 -2.60 -4.68
CA ALA A 48 -39.72 -3.68 -5.57
C ALA A 48 -39.49 -5.09 -4.99
N ARG A 49 -38.87 -5.21 -3.80
CA ARG A 49 -38.51 -6.48 -3.14
C ARG A 49 -37.60 -7.38 -3.98
N GLU A 50 -36.73 -6.80 -4.80
CA GLU A 50 -35.68 -7.56 -5.49
C GLU A 50 -34.70 -8.15 -4.46
N ILE A 51 -34.30 -9.42 -4.63
CA ILE A 51 -33.32 -10.08 -3.76
C ILE A 51 -31.91 -9.61 -4.15
N MET A 52 -31.16 -9.07 -3.19
CA MET A 52 -29.86 -8.44 -3.40
C MET A 52 -28.86 -8.78 -2.28
N TYR A 53 -27.69 -9.29 -2.67
CA TYR A 53 -26.61 -9.70 -1.76
C TYR A 53 -26.21 -8.58 -0.79
N GLY A 54 -26.26 -8.86 0.51
CA GLY A 54 -25.82 -7.93 1.55
C GLY A 54 -26.67 -6.65 1.69
N VAL A 55 -27.82 -6.59 1.01
CA VAL A 55 -28.84 -5.55 1.17
C VAL A 55 -30.01 -6.10 1.97
N ASN A 56 -30.69 -7.12 1.44
CA ASN A 56 -31.80 -7.82 2.07
C ASN A 56 -31.56 -9.33 2.21
N THR A 57 -30.33 -9.78 1.99
CA THR A 57 -29.84 -11.10 2.37
C THR A 57 -28.65 -11.00 3.32
N GLY A 58 -28.26 -12.12 3.93
CA GLY A 58 -26.99 -12.24 4.64
C GLY A 58 -25.76 -12.12 3.72
N ILE A 59 -24.57 -12.37 4.27
CA ILE A 59 -23.29 -12.34 3.54
C ILE A 59 -22.44 -13.59 3.85
N GLY A 60 -21.43 -13.86 3.03
CA GLY A 60 -20.61 -15.07 3.16
C GLY A 60 -21.48 -16.33 3.10
N GLU A 61 -21.27 -17.26 4.03
CA GLU A 61 -22.06 -18.50 4.17
C GLU A 61 -23.58 -18.26 4.33
N PHE A 62 -23.99 -17.07 4.77
CA PHE A 62 -25.40 -16.73 4.95
C PHE A 62 -26.03 -15.99 3.75
N SER A 63 -25.39 -16.00 2.58
CA SER A 63 -25.85 -15.25 1.39
C SER A 63 -27.25 -15.63 0.90
N GLU A 64 -27.68 -16.87 1.14
CA GLU A 64 -28.99 -17.42 0.74
C GLU A 64 -30.12 -17.11 1.77
N VAL A 65 -29.80 -16.48 2.90
CA VAL A 65 -30.78 -16.15 3.94
C VAL A 65 -31.42 -14.79 3.66
N ILE A 66 -32.71 -14.77 3.32
CA ILE A 66 -33.50 -13.54 3.15
C ILE A 66 -33.84 -12.95 4.53
N LEU A 67 -33.58 -11.67 4.69
CA LEU A 67 -33.81 -10.92 5.93
C LEU A 67 -35.21 -10.29 5.94
N SER A 68 -35.82 -10.20 7.12
CA SER A 68 -37.05 -9.41 7.33
C SER A 68 -36.75 -7.90 7.30
N ASP A 69 -37.76 -7.07 7.08
CA ASP A 69 -37.61 -5.60 7.08
C ASP A 69 -37.04 -5.04 8.39
N GLU A 70 -37.29 -5.71 9.53
CA GLU A 70 -36.71 -5.37 10.82
C GLU A 70 -35.23 -5.77 10.88
N GLN A 71 -34.90 -6.97 10.39
CA GLN A 71 -33.52 -7.43 10.31
C GLN A 71 -32.69 -6.56 9.36
N VAL A 72 -33.22 -6.15 8.20
CA VAL A 72 -32.53 -5.27 7.25
C VAL A 72 -32.09 -3.96 7.89
N ARG A 73 -32.88 -3.40 8.83
CA ARG A 73 -32.54 -2.16 9.54
C ARG A 73 -31.35 -2.34 10.47
N GLU A 74 -31.27 -3.44 11.20
CA GLU A 74 -30.17 -3.69 12.16
C GLU A 74 -28.98 -4.42 11.52
N PHE A 75 -29.17 -5.07 10.37
CA PHE A 75 -28.19 -5.98 9.77
C PHE A 75 -26.85 -5.28 9.50
N GLN A 76 -26.88 -4.06 8.98
CA GLN A 76 -25.66 -3.33 8.62
C GLN A 76 -24.84 -2.94 9.87
N LYS A 77 -25.51 -2.72 11.01
CA LYS A 77 -24.85 -2.50 12.30
C LYS A 77 -24.20 -3.78 12.82
N PHE A 78 -24.93 -4.90 12.82
CA PHE A 78 -24.37 -6.19 13.23
C PHE A 78 -23.26 -6.66 12.30
N LEU A 79 -23.36 -6.35 11.01
CA LEU A 79 -22.30 -6.59 10.04
C LEU A 79 -21.01 -5.90 10.50
N ILE A 80 -21.04 -4.61 10.84
CA ILE A 80 -19.87 -3.92 11.36
C ILE A 80 -19.34 -4.56 12.65
N TYR A 81 -20.20 -4.88 13.62
CA TYR A 81 -19.75 -5.49 14.87
C TYR A 81 -19.07 -6.84 14.67
N ASN A 82 -19.67 -7.71 13.85
CA ASN A 82 -19.16 -9.05 13.60
C ASN A 82 -17.83 -9.01 12.82
N HIS A 83 -17.65 -7.98 11.98
CA HIS A 83 -16.45 -7.85 11.16
C HIS A 83 -15.35 -7.06 11.84
N ALA A 84 -15.61 -6.24 12.86
CA ALA A 84 -14.59 -5.45 13.58
C ALA A 84 -13.65 -6.30 14.46
N ALA A 85 -13.19 -7.44 13.94
CA ALA A 85 -12.42 -8.49 14.60
C ALA A 85 -10.89 -8.30 14.50
N GLY A 86 -10.41 -7.10 14.15
CA GLY A 86 -8.98 -6.81 14.09
C GLY A 86 -8.31 -6.83 15.48
N ILE A 87 -7.09 -7.37 15.58
CA ILE A 87 -6.37 -7.53 16.86
C ILE A 87 -4.95 -6.95 16.86
N GLY A 88 -4.43 -6.73 18.07
CA GLY A 88 -3.06 -6.29 18.30
C GLY A 88 -2.91 -4.77 18.30
N ASP A 89 -1.67 -4.34 18.09
CA ASP A 89 -1.30 -2.93 18.07
C ASP A 89 -2.00 -2.16 16.93
N PRO A 90 -2.19 -0.84 17.09
CA PRO A 90 -2.70 -0.01 16.01
C PRO A 90 -1.76 -0.02 14.79
N MET A 91 -2.36 0.04 13.60
CA MET A 91 -1.62 0.36 12.37
C MET A 91 -1.26 1.86 12.32
N PRO A 92 -0.25 2.24 11.52
CA PRO A 92 0.07 3.65 11.29
C PRO A 92 -1.16 4.45 10.84
N ARG A 93 -1.35 5.65 11.42
CA ARG A 93 -2.48 6.55 11.10
C ARG A 93 -2.57 6.89 9.62
N GLU A 94 -1.43 7.00 8.94
CA GLU A 94 -1.36 7.25 7.50
C GLU A 94 -1.99 6.11 6.67
N HIS A 95 -1.88 4.85 7.10
CA HIS A 95 -2.53 3.73 6.43
C HIS A 95 -4.06 3.86 6.53
N VAL A 96 -4.57 4.19 7.73
CA VAL A 96 -6.01 4.40 7.96
C VAL A 96 -6.55 5.56 7.14
N ARG A 97 -5.84 6.71 7.14
CA ARG A 97 -6.23 7.89 6.35
C ARG A 97 -6.20 7.59 4.85
N GLY A 98 -5.18 6.87 4.37
CA GLY A 98 -5.11 6.43 2.98
C GLY A 98 -6.27 5.50 2.61
N ALA A 99 -6.63 4.55 3.49
CA ALA A 99 -7.75 3.64 3.26
C ALA A 99 -9.09 4.38 3.18
N MET A 100 -9.32 5.36 4.05
CA MET A 100 -10.51 6.21 3.99
C MET A 100 -10.57 7.01 2.69
N ALA A 101 -9.46 7.61 2.25
CA ALA A 101 -9.40 8.37 1.00
C ALA A 101 -9.63 7.47 -0.23
N SER A 102 -9.00 6.29 -0.26
CA SER A 102 -9.24 5.28 -1.28
C SER A 102 -10.71 4.85 -1.31
N ARG A 103 -11.34 4.65 -0.14
CA ARG A 103 -12.77 4.27 -0.08
C ARG A 103 -13.69 5.36 -0.60
N VAL A 104 -13.43 6.62 -0.26
CA VAL A 104 -14.16 7.76 -0.83
C VAL A 104 -14.03 7.79 -2.35
N ASN A 105 -12.84 7.48 -2.89
CA ASN A 105 -12.64 7.43 -4.34
C ASN A 105 -13.42 6.27 -4.99
N VAL A 106 -13.50 5.09 -4.34
CA VAL A 106 -14.39 3.99 -4.78
C VAL A 106 -15.85 4.45 -4.81
N HIS A 107 -16.31 5.10 -3.74
CA HIS A 107 -17.69 5.62 -3.68
C HIS A 107 -17.96 6.66 -4.77
N ALA A 108 -16.97 7.48 -5.12
CA ALA A 108 -17.09 8.53 -6.13
C ALA A 108 -17.48 7.98 -7.52
N HIS A 109 -17.26 6.70 -7.83
CA HIS A 109 -17.80 6.09 -9.05
C HIS A 109 -19.34 6.07 -9.09
N GLY A 110 -20.00 6.04 -7.93
CA GLY A 110 -21.44 5.88 -7.84
C GLY A 110 -21.91 4.49 -8.26
N GLN A 111 -21.16 3.46 -7.85
CA GLN A 111 -21.47 2.05 -8.16
C GLN A 111 -21.56 1.16 -6.91
N SER A 112 -21.55 1.77 -5.72
CA SER A 112 -21.62 1.09 -4.42
C SER A 112 -23.03 1.12 -3.80
N ALA A 113 -23.94 1.92 -4.33
CA ALA A 113 -25.29 2.18 -3.76
C ALA A 113 -25.28 2.63 -2.28
N ILE A 114 -24.21 3.30 -1.87
CA ILE A 114 -24.06 3.86 -0.52
C ILE A 114 -24.77 5.21 -0.42
N ARG A 115 -25.19 5.57 0.80
CA ARG A 115 -25.67 6.92 1.08
C ARG A 115 -24.56 7.97 0.97
N PRO A 116 -24.82 9.17 0.38
CA PRO A 116 -23.87 10.28 0.34
C PRO A 116 -23.32 10.66 1.72
N GLU A 117 -24.13 10.56 2.77
CA GLU A 117 -23.78 10.91 4.14
C GLU A 117 -22.57 10.12 4.65
N ILE A 118 -22.44 8.85 4.27
CA ILE A 118 -21.29 8.02 4.67
C ILE A 118 -20.01 8.54 4.01
N THR A 119 -20.05 8.77 2.70
CA THR A 119 -18.93 9.29 1.92
C THR A 119 -18.49 10.66 2.43
N LEU A 120 -19.44 11.57 2.67
CA LEU A 120 -19.18 12.91 3.18
C LEU A 120 -18.64 12.89 4.61
N THR A 121 -19.10 11.95 5.45
CA THR A 121 -18.57 11.77 6.82
C THR A 121 -17.10 11.35 6.78
N LEU A 122 -16.71 10.42 5.88
CA LEU A 122 -15.30 10.04 5.71
C LEU A 122 -14.44 11.26 5.32
N ILE A 123 -14.94 12.12 4.43
CA ILE A 123 -14.26 13.36 4.03
C ILE A 123 -14.12 14.31 5.22
N GLU A 124 -15.18 14.54 6.00
CA GLU A 124 -15.12 15.38 7.20
C GLU A 124 -14.12 14.82 8.22
N MET A 125 -14.08 13.51 8.43
CA MET A 125 -13.11 12.87 9.30
C MET A 125 -11.66 13.08 8.82
N LEU A 126 -11.41 12.93 7.50
CA LEU A 126 -10.10 13.20 6.90
C LEU A 126 -9.67 14.65 7.11
N ASN A 127 -10.56 15.59 6.84
CA ASN A 127 -10.32 17.04 6.89
C ASN A 127 -10.16 17.57 8.32
N ARG A 128 -10.94 17.05 9.27
CA ARG A 128 -10.89 17.47 10.67
C ARG A 128 -9.90 16.67 11.51
N GLY A 129 -9.26 15.67 10.93
CA GLY A 129 -8.20 14.90 11.57
C GLY A 129 -8.70 13.85 12.58
N VAL A 130 -9.93 13.36 12.42
CA VAL A 130 -10.44 12.20 13.18
C VAL A 130 -9.97 10.94 12.48
N THR A 131 -9.01 10.23 13.08
CA THR A 131 -8.47 8.98 12.50
C THR A 131 -8.86 7.78 13.35
N PRO A 132 -9.65 6.83 12.85
CA PRO A 132 -10.06 5.64 13.59
C PRO A 132 -8.88 4.85 14.18
N TYR A 133 -9.09 4.24 15.35
CA TYR A 133 -8.18 3.21 15.89
C TYR A 133 -8.43 1.91 15.14
N VAL A 134 -7.44 1.46 14.36
CA VAL A 134 -7.54 0.25 13.55
C VAL A 134 -6.34 -0.64 13.86
N CYS A 135 -6.60 -1.91 14.11
CA CYS A 135 -5.60 -2.92 14.44
C CYS A 135 -4.82 -3.36 13.19
N ARG A 136 -3.53 -3.66 13.36
CA ARG A 136 -2.66 -4.08 12.24
C ARG A 136 -2.83 -5.54 11.78
N LYS A 137 -3.65 -6.36 12.45
CA LYS A 137 -3.90 -7.77 12.08
C LYS A 137 -5.39 -8.06 12.01
N GLY A 138 -5.78 -8.91 11.07
CA GLY A 138 -7.15 -9.44 10.96
C GLY A 138 -7.70 -9.52 9.54
N SER A 139 -7.14 -8.76 8.58
CA SER A 139 -7.51 -8.92 7.17
C SER A 139 -6.75 -10.10 6.55
N VAL A 140 -7.47 -10.89 5.76
CA VAL A 140 -6.90 -11.91 4.86
C VAL A 140 -6.95 -11.49 3.40
N GLY A 141 -7.49 -10.30 3.09
CA GLY A 141 -7.71 -9.83 1.73
C GLY A 141 -8.60 -10.76 0.90
N ALA A 142 -9.69 -11.26 1.52
CA ALA A 142 -10.73 -12.11 0.94
C ALA A 142 -11.76 -11.29 0.15
N CYS A 143 -12.88 -10.89 0.78
CA CYS A 143 -13.78 -9.85 0.28
C CYS A 143 -13.35 -8.43 0.68
N GLY A 144 -12.07 -8.17 0.46
CA GLY A 144 -11.41 -6.92 0.84
C GLY A 144 -10.92 -6.91 2.30
N ASP A 145 -10.76 -5.71 2.82
CA ASP A 145 -10.17 -5.41 4.12
C ASP A 145 -11.21 -5.30 5.23
N LEU A 146 -12.12 -6.28 5.29
CA LEU A 146 -13.31 -6.27 6.14
C LEU A 146 -13.00 -5.88 7.59
N ALA A 147 -12.03 -6.55 8.21
CA ALA A 147 -11.75 -6.34 9.63
C ALA A 147 -11.28 -4.91 9.96
N PRO A 148 -10.21 -4.40 9.33
CA PRO A 148 -9.80 -3.03 9.57
C PRO A 148 -10.82 -1.99 9.07
N MET A 149 -11.52 -2.22 7.94
CA MET A 149 -12.54 -1.29 7.47
C MET A 149 -13.79 -1.28 8.37
N ALA A 150 -14.16 -2.39 8.99
CA ALA A 150 -15.23 -2.43 9.99
C ALA A 150 -14.85 -1.66 11.26
N GLN A 151 -13.58 -1.68 11.67
CA GLN A 151 -13.11 -0.84 12.77
C GLN A 151 -13.20 0.66 12.44
N ILE A 152 -13.02 1.06 11.17
CA ILE A 152 -13.35 2.40 10.68
C ILE A 152 -14.87 2.63 10.75
N GLY A 153 -15.67 1.65 10.32
CA GLY A 153 -17.12 1.70 10.29
C GLY A 153 -17.80 1.86 11.63
N LEU A 154 -17.18 1.44 12.74
CA LEU A 154 -17.68 1.70 14.09
C LEU A 154 -17.95 3.20 14.34
N LEU A 155 -17.15 4.09 13.75
CA LEU A 155 -17.31 5.54 13.95
C LEU A 155 -18.55 6.09 13.24
N MET A 156 -19.06 5.42 12.21
CA MET A 156 -20.34 5.79 11.57
C MET A 156 -21.54 5.61 12.52
N MET A 157 -21.36 4.86 13.60
CA MET A 157 -22.34 4.66 14.68
C MET A 157 -21.94 5.40 15.98
N GLY A 158 -20.84 6.17 15.96
CA GLY A 158 -20.28 6.82 17.14
C GLY A 158 -19.55 5.87 18.09
N GLU A 159 -19.23 4.67 17.65
CA GLU A 159 -18.61 3.63 18.48
C GLU A 159 -17.10 3.52 18.20
N GLY A 160 -16.45 2.55 18.84
CA GLY A 160 -15.01 2.34 18.71
C GLY A 160 -14.18 3.46 19.35
N LYS A 161 -12.97 3.67 18.83
CA LYS A 161 -12.03 4.68 19.29
C LYS A 161 -11.43 5.42 18.10
N ALA A 162 -11.02 6.67 18.31
CA ALA A 162 -10.37 7.47 17.29
C ALA A 162 -9.27 8.35 17.89
N TYR A 163 -8.22 8.58 17.12
CA TYR A 163 -7.25 9.62 17.38
C TYR A 163 -7.79 10.97 16.91
N TYR A 164 -7.77 11.97 17.78
CA TYR A 164 -8.12 13.35 17.46
C TYR A 164 -7.21 14.29 18.25
N GLN A 165 -6.57 15.25 17.55
CA GLN A 165 -5.63 16.22 18.14
C GLN A 165 -4.52 15.60 19.02
N GLY A 166 -4.07 14.38 18.68
CA GLY A 166 -3.01 13.67 19.39
C GLY A 166 -3.48 12.77 20.53
N GLU A 167 -4.76 12.80 20.90
CA GLU A 167 -5.36 11.95 21.95
C GLU A 167 -6.14 10.78 21.35
N LEU A 168 -6.10 9.61 22.01
CA LEU A 168 -6.98 8.49 21.70
C LEU A 168 -8.26 8.60 22.54
N LEU A 169 -9.40 8.77 21.89
CA LEU A 169 -10.69 9.03 22.52
C LEU A 169 -11.73 7.96 22.14
N PRO A 170 -12.81 7.79 22.93
CA PRO A 170 -14.01 7.11 22.44
C PRO A 170 -14.51 7.76 21.15
N GLY A 171 -14.97 6.95 20.18
CA GLY A 171 -15.33 7.40 18.83
C GLY A 171 -16.33 8.57 18.84
N ARG A 172 -17.44 8.44 19.57
CA ARG A 172 -18.42 9.51 19.78
C ARG A 172 -17.80 10.84 20.23
N VAL A 173 -16.91 10.77 21.24
CA VAL A 173 -16.27 11.95 21.80
C VAL A 173 -15.37 12.63 20.78
N ALA A 174 -14.63 11.86 19.97
CA ALA A 174 -13.80 12.42 18.91
C ALA A 174 -14.65 13.10 17.82
N MET A 175 -15.74 12.47 17.38
CA MET A 175 -16.66 13.01 16.37
C MET A 175 -17.33 14.29 16.86
N GLU A 176 -17.86 14.31 18.09
CA GLU A 176 -18.49 15.48 18.71
C GLU A 176 -17.50 16.65 18.86
N ARG A 177 -16.29 16.39 19.37
CA ARG A 177 -15.25 17.43 19.50
C ARG A 177 -14.81 17.99 18.14
N ALA A 178 -14.80 17.16 17.10
CA ALA A 178 -14.52 17.61 15.74
C ALA A 178 -15.73 18.34 15.10
N GLY A 179 -16.93 18.25 15.68
CA GLY A 179 -18.15 18.79 15.07
C GLY A 179 -18.59 17.99 13.84
N ILE A 180 -18.39 16.68 13.85
CA ILE A 180 -18.83 15.75 12.79
C ILE A 180 -20.11 15.05 13.27
N GLU A 181 -21.17 15.15 12.49
CA GLU A 181 -22.42 14.43 12.75
C GLU A 181 -22.24 12.93 12.49
N ILE A 182 -22.85 12.09 13.33
CA ILE A 182 -22.77 10.63 13.22
C ILE A 182 -23.93 10.17 12.32
N PRO A 183 -23.66 9.60 11.13
CA PRO A 183 -24.69 9.36 10.12
C PRO A 183 -25.57 8.12 10.38
N GLY A 184 -25.17 7.26 11.32
CA GLY A 184 -25.73 5.92 11.48
C GLY A 184 -25.52 5.07 10.23
N LEU A 185 -26.17 3.90 10.18
CA LEU A 185 -26.15 3.01 9.03
C LEU A 185 -27.57 2.66 8.60
N GLN A 186 -27.81 2.62 7.30
CA GLN A 186 -29.01 2.08 6.68
C GLN A 186 -28.63 0.92 5.74
N ALA A 187 -29.62 0.29 5.10
CA ALA A 187 -29.41 -0.76 4.12
C ALA A 187 -28.27 -0.40 3.16
N ARG A 188 -27.39 -1.38 2.89
CA ARG A 188 -26.15 -1.28 2.11
C ARG A 188 -24.98 -0.49 2.72
N ASP A 189 -25.19 0.44 3.65
CA ASP A 189 -24.13 1.34 4.11
C ASP A 189 -22.95 0.61 4.76
N GLY A 190 -23.23 -0.36 5.64
CA GLY A 190 -22.20 -1.14 6.33
C GLY A 190 -21.32 -1.90 5.36
N LEU A 191 -21.94 -2.69 4.46
CA LEU A 191 -21.19 -3.44 3.45
C LEU A 191 -20.48 -2.50 2.46
N GLY A 192 -21.15 -1.42 2.04
CA GLY A 192 -20.60 -0.44 1.11
C GLY A 192 -19.43 0.35 1.68
N LEU A 193 -19.28 0.35 3.00
CA LEU A 193 -18.13 0.95 3.67
C LEU A 193 -16.94 -0.01 3.77
N ILE A 194 -17.19 -1.30 3.96
CA ILE A 194 -16.13 -2.26 4.35
C ILE A 194 -15.66 -3.20 3.24
N ASN A 195 -16.45 -3.39 2.18
CA ASN A 195 -16.17 -4.36 1.14
C ASN A 195 -15.25 -3.79 0.05
N GLY A 196 -13.95 -4.07 0.12
CA GLY A 196 -12.94 -3.62 -0.84
C GLY A 196 -11.52 -3.64 -0.28
N SER A 197 -10.51 -3.57 -1.14
CA SER A 197 -9.08 -3.72 -0.81
C SER A 197 -8.40 -2.42 -0.33
N ASN A 198 -9.15 -1.53 0.33
CA ASN A 198 -8.72 -0.13 0.54
C ASN A 198 -7.52 0.02 1.48
N VAL A 199 -7.36 -0.86 2.48
CA VAL A 199 -6.24 -0.83 3.43
C VAL A 199 -4.98 -1.36 2.77
N ILE A 200 -5.06 -2.52 2.10
CA ILE A 200 -3.95 -3.09 1.33
C ILE A 200 -3.46 -2.11 0.26
N THR A 201 -4.39 -1.49 -0.47
CA THR A 201 -4.08 -0.50 -1.50
C THR A 201 -3.39 0.73 -0.92
N ALA A 202 -3.87 1.25 0.21
CA ALA A 202 -3.25 2.40 0.88
C ALA A 202 -1.85 2.07 1.40
N MET A 203 -1.67 0.92 2.04
CA MET A 203 -0.38 0.43 2.51
C MET A 203 0.61 0.30 1.35
N SER A 204 0.16 -0.31 0.25
CA SER A 204 0.97 -0.52 -0.94
C SER A 204 1.37 0.80 -1.58
N ALA A 205 0.46 1.75 -1.75
CA ALA A 205 0.75 3.07 -2.29
C ALA A 205 1.81 3.82 -1.48
N LEU A 206 1.65 3.86 -0.15
CA LEU A 206 2.60 4.52 0.75
C LEU A 206 3.97 3.84 0.73
N PHE A 207 4.00 2.51 0.71
CA PHE A 207 5.22 1.73 0.61
C PHE A 207 5.94 1.97 -0.72
N LEU A 208 5.24 1.92 -1.85
CA LEU A 208 5.81 2.15 -3.17
C LEU A 208 6.38 3.56 -3.31
N TYR A 209 5.72 4.55 -2.72
CA TYR A 209 6.23 5.92 -2.65
C TYR A 209 7.57 6.00 -1.91
N ASP A 210 7.69 5.34 -0.76
CA ASP A 210 8.94 5.32 0.01
C ASP A 210 10.02 4.45 -0.63
N ALA A 211 9.64 3.34 -1.26
CA ALA A 211 10.56 2.43 -1.92
C ALA A 211 11.24 3.09 -3.13
N ASP A 212 10.56 3.96 -3.89
CA ASP A 212 11.20 4.73 -4.97
C ASP A 212 12.33 5.63 -4.41
N ARG A 213 12.06 6.32 -3.29
CA ARG A 213 13.07 7.14 -2.60
C ARG A 213 14.21 6.26 -2.08
N TRP A 214 13.90 5.09 -1.53
CA TRP A 214 14.90 4.15 -1.01
C TRP A 214 15.81 3.60 -2.11
N LEU A 215 15.29 3.25 -3.29
CA LEU A 215 16.10 2.79 -4.42
C LEU A 215 17.07 3.88 -4.91
N ARG A 216 16.66 5.15 -4.91
CA ARG A 216 17.57 6.28 -5.20
C ARG A 216 18.71 6.36 -4.17
N GLN A 217 18.43 6.12 -2.89
CA GLN A 217 19.46 6.06 -1.85
C GLN A 217 20.41 4.86 -2.04
N ALA A 218 19.89 3.71 -2.48
CA ALA A 218 20.71 2.55 -2.80
C ALA A 218 21.71 2.83 -3.94
N GLU A 219 21.33 3.64 -4.93
CA GLU A 219 22.21 4.08 -6.02
C GLU A 219 23.28 5.07 -5.53
N ILE A 220 22.91 6.00 -4.63
CA ILE A 220 23.87 6.92 -4.00
C ILE A 220 24.91 6.13 -3.19
N ALA A 221 24.45 5.21 -2.33
CA ALA A 221 25.34 4.36 -1.55
C ALA A 221 26.22 3.47 -2.45
N ALA A 222 25.68 2.98 -3.57
CA ALA A 222 26.45 2.26 -4.57
C ALA A 222 27.53 3.16 -5.18
N ALA A 223 27.19 4.34 -5.69
CA ALA A 223 28.15 5.27 -6.28
C ALA A 223 29.32 5.60 -5.32
N MET A 224 29.01 5.91 -4.06
CA MET A 224 30.03 6.14 -3.03
C MET A 224 30.94 4.92 -2.81
N SER A 225 30.34 3.72 -2.76
CA SER A 225 31.10 2.48 -2.60
C SER A 225 31.99 2.16 -3.81
N LEU A 226 31.52 2.49 -5.02
CA LEU A 226 32.26 2.29 -6.27
C LEU A 226 33.49 3.19 -6.35
N GLU A 227 33.35 4.46 -5.94
CA GLU A 227 34.46 5.41 -5.81
C GLU A 227 35.51 4.88 -4.81
N ALA A 228 35.07 4.51 -3.60
CA ALA A 228 35.97 3.98 -2.57
C ALA A 228 36.70 2.70 -3.00
N LEU A 229 36.04 1.85 -3.80
CA LEU A 229 36.58 0.58 -4.31
C LEU A 229 37.31 0.71 -5.66
N LYS A 230 37.56 1.93 -6.15
CA LYS A 230 38.29 2.21 -7.40
C LYS A 230 37.71 1.45 -8.60
N ALA A 231 36.39 1.44 -8.72
CA ALA A 231 35.67 0.70 -9.76
C ALA A 231 36.03 1.18 -11.18
N ASN A 232 35.98 0.26 -12.14
CA ASN A 232 35.98 0.58 -13.56
C ASN A 232 34.62 1.20 -13.93
N MET A 233 34.61 2.43 -14.46
CA MET A 233 33.36 3.13 -14.77
C MET A 233 32.72 2.76 -16.12
N LYS A 234 33.44 2.05 -17.00
CA LYS A 234 32.90 1.62 -18.32
C LYS A 234 31.59 0.82 -18.24
N PRO A 235 31.42 -0.15 -17.31
CA PRO A 235 30.19 -0.95 -17.20
C PRO A 235 28.95 -0.17 -16.77
N TYR A 236 29.06 1.09 -16.35
CA TYR A 236 27.92 1.95 -15.99
C TYR A 236 27.55 2.90 -17.13
N THR A 237 28.17 2.75 -18.31
CA THR A 237 27.84 3.56 -19.49
C THR A 237 26.46 3.19 -20.02
N PRO A 238 25.50 4.14 -20.12
CA PRO A 238 24.12 3.86 -20.55
C PRO A 238 24.02 3.07 -21.86
N LYS A 239 24.89 3.35 -22.83
CA LYS A 239 24.95 2.65 -24.12
C LYS A 239 25.05 1.12 -24.00
N LEU A 240 25.75 0.61 -22.97
CA LEU A 240 25.85 -0.83 -22.70
C LEU A 240 24.49 -1.42 -22.31
N HIS A 241 23.72 -0.69 -21.50
CA HIS A 241 22.42 -1.14 -21.01
C HIS A 241 21.33 -0.95 -22.06
N GLU A 242 21.42 0.12 -22.85
CA GLU A 242 20.55 0.38 -24.00
C GLU A 242 20.67 -0.75 -25.04
N ALA A 243 21.87 -1.28 -25.26
CA ALA A 243 22.09 -2.43 -26.13
C ALA A 243 21.41 -3.73 -25.62
N ARG A 244 21.14 -3.85 -24.31
CA ARG A 244 20.41 -5.00 -23.72
C ARG A 244 18.90 -4.75 -23.61
N GLY A 245 18.47 -3.51 -23.43
CA GLY A 245 17.06 -3.10 -23.57
C GLY A 245 16.21 -3.04 -22.29
N PHE A 246 16.75 -3.32 -21.10
CA PHE A 246 15.97 -3.23 -19.84
C PHE A 246 15.88 -1.78 -19.34
N PRO A 247 14.67 -1.17 -19.25
CA PRO A 247 14.51 0.25 -18.90
C PRO A 247 15.10 0.63 -17.55
N GLY A 248 14.84 -0.16 -16.50
CA GLY A 248 15.38 0.05 -15.17
C GLY A 248 16.90 0.05 -15.15
N ALA A 249 17.53 -0.86 -15.89
CA ALA A 249 18.99 -0.91 -15.98
C ALA A 249 19.59 0.34 -16.66
N VAL A 250 18.94 0.83 -17.73
CA VAL A 250 19.32 2.10 -18.37
C VAL A 250 19.15 3.27 -17.40
N ARG A 251 18.05 3.32 -16.66
CA ARG A 251 17.78 4.35 -15.64
C ARG A 251 18.81 4.34 -14.52
N SER A 252 19.16 3.18 -13.97
CA SER A 252 20.15 3.08 -12.89
C SER A 252 21.56 3.41 -13.37
N ALA A 253 21.93 3.01 -14.59
CA ALA A 253 23.22 3.39 -15.18
C ALA A 253 23.35 4.92 -15.33
N LYS A 254 22.30 5.58 -15.85
CA LYS A 254 22.27 7.05 -15.98
C LYS A 254 22.38 7.75 -14.63
N ALA A 255 21.69 7.26 -13.60
CA ALA A 255 21.76 7.84 -12.26
C ALA A 255 23.15 7.69 -11.63
N ILE A 256 23.75 6.49 -11.70
CA ILE A 256 25.10 6.25 -11.18
C ILE A 256 26.12 7.13 -11.92
N GLN A 257 26.04 7.21 -13.26
CA GLN A 257 26.92 8.11 -14.03
C GLN A 257 26.80 9.56 -13.61
N LYS A 258 25.57 10.05 -13.37
CA LYS A 258 25.34 11.41 -12.90
C LYS A 258 26.00 11.66 -11.54
N LEU A 259 25.95 10.67 -10.64
CA LEU A 259 26.50 10.78 -9.29
C LEU A 259 28.04 10.79 -9.25
N VAL A 260 28.70 10.07 -10.16
CA VAL A 260 30.17 9.98 -10.22
C VAL A 260 30.81 10.98 -11.20
N ALA A 261 30.01 11.81 -11.86
CA ALA A 261 30.51 12.80 -12.83
C ALA A 261 31.52 13.76 -12.17
N GLY A 262 32.65 14.00 -12.83
CA GLY A 262 33.76 14.82 -12.30
C GLY A 262 34.65 14.11 -11.27
N GLY A 263 34.34 12.85 -10.92
CA GLY A 263 35.16 12.02 -10.04
C GLY A 263 36.43 11.49 -10.72
N ASP A 264 37.44 11.16 -9.92
CA ASP A 264 38.75 10.70 -10.40
C ASP A 264 38.68 9.44 -11.27
N LEU A 265 37.74 8.53 -10.96
CA LEU A 265 37.54 7.31 -11.75
C LEU A 265 36.84 7.59 -13.08
N ALA A 266 35.86 8.51 -13.08
CA ALA A 266 35.15 8.92 -14.29
C ALA A 266 36.07 9.69 -15.25
N GLU A 267 36.98 10.50 -14.72
CA GLU A 267 37.99 11.24 -15.50
C GLU A 267 39.25 10.42 -15.83
N GLY A 268 39.38 9.20 -15.28
CA GLY A 268 40.54 8.34 -15.52
C GLY A 268 41.83 8.80 -14.84
N ARG A 269 41.74 9.64 -13.80
CA ARG A 269 42.89 10.10 -12.98
C ARG A 269 43.46 8.99 -12.10
N ILE A 270 42.65 7.98 -11.76
CA ILE A 270 43.05 6.82 -10.94
C ILE A 270 42.99 5.53 -11.76
N LYS A 271 44.01 4.66 -11.58
CA LYS A 271 44.03 3.31 -12.18
C LYS A 271 42.98 2.41 -11.53
N CYS A 272 42.19 1.72 -12.36
CA CYS A 272 41.20 0.72 -11.95
C CYS A 272 41.51 -0.67 -12.55
N LYS A 273 40.79 -1.69 -12.09
CA LYS A 273 40.86 -3.05 -12.66
C LYS A 273 40.16 -3.12 -14.01
N VAL A 274 40.47 -4.13 -14.82
CA VAL A 274 39.74 -4.36 -16.09
C VAL A 274 38.30 -4.77 -15.83
N GLN A 275 38.07 -5.63 -14.83
CA GLN A 275 36.73 -6.05 -14.42
C GLN A 275 36.60 -6.03 -12.90
N ASP A 276 35.48 -5.49 -12.43
CA ASP A 276 35.08 -5.55 -11.03
C ASP A 276 34.19 -6.78 -10.75
N ALA A 277 34.09 -7.11 -9.47
CA ALA A 277 33.17 -8.11 -8.96
C ALA A 277 31.70 -7.72 -9.24
N TYR A 278 30.80 -8.71 -9.25
CA TYR A 278 29.41 -8.48 -9.66
C TYR A 278 28.65 -7.54 -8.72
N SER A 279 28.86 -7.58 -7.40
CA SER A 279 28.23 -6.63 -6.47
C SER A 279 28.56 -5.16 -6.76
N MET A 280 29.57 -4.90 -7.57
CA MET A 280 29.89 -3.60 -8.17
C MET A 280 29.32 -3.53 -9.59
N ARG A 281 29.90 -4.29 -10.53
CA ARG A 281 29.68 -4.14 -11.97
C ARG A 281 28.25 -4.45 -12.44
N SER A 282 27.51 -5.31 -11.74
CA SER A 282 26.12 -5.63 -12.09
C SER A 282 25.09 -4.73 -11.39
N THR A 283 25.53 -3.65 -10.73
CA THR A 283 24.63 -2.75 -9.97
C THR A 283 23.48 -2.19 -10.82
N PRO A 284 23.70 -1.66 -12.05
CA PRO A 284 22.60 -1.15 -12.86
C PRO A 284 21.56 -2.22 -13.17
N GLN A 285 21.98 -3.46 -13.45
CA GLN A 285 21.05 -4.56 -13.73
C GLN A 285 20.21 -4.89 -12.50
N VAL A 286 20.83 -5.01 -11.32
CA VAL A 286 20.14 -5.45 -10.10
C VAL A 286 19.23 -4.36 -9.52
N ILE A 287 19.72 -3.12 -9.34
CA ILE A 287 18.87 -2.00 -8.88
C ILE A 287 17.84 -1.65 -9.95
N GLY A 288 18.23 -1.72 -11.23
CA GLY A 288 17.33 -1.48 -12.35
C GLY A 288 16.14 -2.43 -12.36
N THR A 289 16.35 -3.73 -12.15
CA THR A 289 15.25 -4.70 -12.03
C THR A 289 14.31 -4.37 -10.87
N ALA A 290 14.82 -3.82 -9.76
CA ALA A 290 13.95 -3.37 -8.67
C ALA A 290 13.11 -2.14 -9.06
N HIS A 291 13.64 -1.22 -9.85
CA HIS A 291 12.86 -0.12 -10.42
C HIS A 291 11.77 -0.61 -11.39
N ASP A 292 12.08 -1.59 -12.24
CA ASP A 292 11.11 -2.19 -13.16
C ASP A 292 9.98 -2.89 -12.38
N ALA A 293 10.31 -3.64 -11.32
CA ALA A 293 9.34 -4.27 -10.43
C ALA A 293 8.43 -3.25 -9.73
N LEU A 294 9.03 -2.17 -9.20
CA LEU A 294 8.30 -1.09 -8.55
C LEU A 294 7.34 -0.37 -9.52
N ALA A 295 7.77 -0.14 -10.76
CA ALA A 295 6.94 0.48 -11.80
C ALA A 295 5.72 -0.39 -12.15
N PHE A 296 5.90 -1.71 -12.23
CA PHE A 296 4.77 -2.62 -12.43
C PHE A 296 3.80 -2.61 -11.26
N ALA A 297 4.29 -2.70 -10.02
CA ALA A 297 3.44 -2.67 -8.83
C ALA A 297 2.68 -1.34 -8.69
N ARG A 298 3.35 -0.21 -8.97
CA ARG A 298 2.71 1.12 -9.02
C ARG A 298 1.53 1.14 -9.99
N LYS A 299 1.70 0.59 -11.20
CA LYS A 299 0.61 0.52 -12.19
C LYS A 299 -0.60 -0.24 -11.64
N GLN A 300 -0.39 -1.36 -10.95
CA GLN A 300 -1.50 -2.15 -10.38
C GLN A 300 -2.19 -1.39 -9.24
N VAL A 301 -1.42 -0.77 -8.35
CA VAL A 301 -1.97 0.04 -7.24
C VAL A 301 -2.74 1.25 -7.75
N GLU A 302 -2.26 1.94 -8.79
CA GLU A 302 -2.98 3.07 -9.39
C GLU A 302 -4.25 2.64 -10.13
N ILE A 303 -4.32 1.43 -10.67
CA ILE A 303 -5.56 0.85 -11.20
C ILE A 303 -6.56 0.64 -10.06
N GLU A 304 -6.15 0.01 -8.96
CA GLU A 304 -7.03 -0.29 -7.83
C GLU A 304 -7.50 0.98 -7.10
N LEU A 305 -6.63 2.00 -6.98
CA LEU A 305 -7.00 3.31 -6.41
C LEU A 305 -8.15 3.99 -7.18
N ASN A 306 -8.31 3.68 -8.46
CA ASN A 306 -9.27 4.29 -9.39
C ASN A 306 -10.27 3.28 -9.96
N GLY A 307 -10.38 2.12 -9.31
CA GLY A 307 -11.30 1.05 -9.66
C GLY A 307 -12.39 0.87 -8.61
N VAL A 308 -13.45 0.15 -8.97
CA VAL A 308 -14.56 -0.16 -8.05
C VAL A 308 -14.30 -1.50 -7.36
N GLY A 309 -13.47 -1.46 -6.33
CA GLY A 309 -13.28 -2.56 -5.38
C GLY A 309 -14.46 -2.64 -4.41
N ASP A 310 -15.55 -3.29 -4.83
CA ASP A 310 -16.79 -3.46 -4.05
C ASP A 310 -17.60 -4.68 -4.54
N ASN A 311 -18.56 -5.14 -3.73
CA ASN A 311 -19.56 -6.12 -4.13
C ASN A 311 -20.87 -5.97 -3.31
N PRO A 312 -22.06 -6.04 -3.95
CA PRO A 312 -22.28 -6.07 -5.39
C PRO A 312 -22.01 -4.70 -6.02
N VAL A 313 -21.79 -4.69 -7.34
CA VAL A 313 -21.56 -3.49 -8.13
C VAL A 313 -22.84 -3.10 -8.87
N PHE A 314 -23.18 -1.82 -8.79
CA PHE A 314 -24.41 -1.26 -9.33
C PHE A 314 -24.14 -0.44 -10.59
N PHE A 315 -24.96 -0.68 -11.61
CA PHE A 315 -24.87 -0.07 -12.93
C PHE A 315 -26.17 0.70 -13.19
N THR A 316 -26.13 1.99 -12.87
CA THR A 316 -27.32 2.84 -12.80
C THR A 316 -27.98 3.06 -14.16
N GLU A 317 -27.22 3.18 -15.24
CA GLU A 317 -27.78 3.38 -16.59
C GLU A 317 -28.54 2.12 -17.06
N GLU A 318 -28.02 0.95 -16.71
CA GLU A 318 -28.55 -0.36 -17.06
C GLU A 318 -29.62 -0.88 -16.06
N GLN A 319 -29.86 -0.15 -14.97
CA GLN A 319 -30.73 -0.58 -13.86
C GLN A 319 -30.37 -1.98 -13.31
N MET A 320 -29.06 -2.27 -13.30
CA MET A 320 -28.52 -3.60 -13.06
C MET A 320 -27.65 -3.62 -11.81
N GLN A 321 -27.65 -4.76 -11.12
CA GLN A 321 -26.69 -5.06 -10.06
C GLN A 321 -26.02 -6.40 -10.38
N LEU A 322 -24.70 -6.48 -10.18
CA LEU A 322 -23.93 -7.69 -10.41
C LEU A 322 -23.14 -8.04 -9.15
N SER A 323 -23.28 -9.29 -8.71
CA SER A 323 -22.37 -9.86 -7.73
C SER A 323 -21.17 -10.47 -8.46
N GLY A 324 -19.97 -10.09 -8.04
CA GLY A 324 -18.70 -10.56 -8.57
C GLY A 324 -17.63 -10.59 -7.47
N ALA A 325 -16.37 -10.51 -7.88
CA ALA A 325 -15.22 -10.62 -6.99
C ALA A 325 -14.25 -9.43 -7.15
N ASN A 326 -14.76 -8.23 -7.43
CA ASN A 326 -13.92 -7.03 -7.58
C ASN A 326 -13.22 -6.63 -6.26
N PHE A 327 -13.62 -7.21 -5.13
CA PHE A 327 -12.96 -7.05 -3.84
C PHE A 327 -11.62 -7.79 -3.72
N GLN A 328 -11.27 -8.64 -4.68
CA GLN A 328 -10.17 -9.59 -4.57
C GLN A 328 -8.81 -8.87 -4.69
N GLY A 329 -7.96 -9.00 -3.66
CA GLY A 329 -6.73 -8.21 -3.51
C GLY A 329 -5.46 -8.74 -4.20
N THR A 330 -5.50 -9.88 -4.89
CA THR A 330 -4.33 -10.48 -5.57
C THR A 330 -3.69 -9.57 -6.62
N PRO A 331 -4.44 -8.76 -7.41
CA PRO A 331 -3.84 -7.78 -8.31
C PRO A 331 -2.90 -6.79 -7.61
N ILE A 332 -3.04 -6.59 -6.30
CA ILE A 332 -2.11 -5.79 -5.49
C ILE A 332 -1.10 -6.68 -4.76
N SER A 333 -1.54 -7.76 -4.13
CA SER A 333 -0.70 -8.66 -3.32
C SER A 333 0.49 -9.22 -4.11
N LEU A 334 0.25 -9.80 -5.29
CA LEU A 334 1.30 -10.47 -6.06
C LEU A 334 2.41 -9.52 -6.57
N PRO A 335 2.11 -8.33 -7.12
CA PRO A 335 3.15 -7.35 -7.42
C PRO A 335 3.94 -6.90 -6.18
N MET A 336 3.29 -6.81 -5.01
CA MET A 336 3.97 -6.40 -3.78
C MET A 336 4.92 -7.47 -3.24
N ASP A 337 4.57 -8.76 -3.37
CA ASP A 337 5.51 -9.87 -3.10
C ASP A 337 6.77 -9.76 -3.99
N MET A 338 6.59 -9.43 -5.27
CA MET A 338 7.71 -9.20 -6.19
C MET A 338 8.57 -8.00 -5.76
N VAL A 339 7.96 -6.91 -5.28
CA VAL A 339 8.69 -5.76 -4.73
C VAL A 339 9.46 -6.13 -3.47
N GLY A 340 8.87 -6.92 -2.56
CA GLY A 340 9.53 -7.44 -1.36
C GLY A 340 10.80 -8.24 -1.69
N ALA A 341 10.69 -9.15 -2.67
CA ALA A 341 11.84 -9.89 -3.19
C ALA A 341 12.89 -8.97 -3.83
N ALA A 342 12.48 -7.96 -4.59
CA ALA A 342 13.38 -7.00 -5.23
C ALA A 342 14.16 -6.15 -4.22
N ILE A 343 13.51 -5.66 -3.16
CA ILE A 343 14.18 -4.91 -2.07
C ILE A 343 15.18 -5.80 -1.34
N THR A 344 14.82 -7.05 -1.08
CA THR A 344 15.71 -8.04 -0.44
C THR A 344 16.94 -8.31 -1.31
N MET A 345 16.74 -8.48 -2.62
CA MET A 345 17.83 -8.63 -3.58
C MET A 345 18.80 -7.43 -3.57
N VAL A 346 18.28 -6.20 -3.58
CA VAL A 346 19.10 -4.97 -3.52
C VAL A 346 19.85 -4.88 -2.19
N SER A 347 19.20 -5.25 -1.08
CA SER A 347 19.81 -5.27 0.26
C SER A 347 20.98 -6.24 0.34
N VAL A 348 20.83 -7.47 -0.19
CA VAL A 348 21.91 -8.44 -0.30
C VAL A 348 23.07 -7.89 -1.13
N MET A 349 22.79 -7.26 -2.27
CA MET A 349 23.84 -6.66 -3.10
C MET A 349 24.59 -5.53 -2.37
N SER A 350 23.87 -4.72 -1.58
CA SER A 350 24.46 -3.64 -0.79
C SER A 350 25.45 -4.16 0.25
N GLU A 351 25.08 -5.18 1.01
CA GLU A 351 26.00 -5.78 1.98
C GLU A 351 27.17 -6.49 1.28
N ARG A 352 26.96 -7.12 0.11
CA ARG A 352 28.08 -7.66 -0.68
C ARG A 352 29.06 -6.57 -1.14
N ARG A 353 28.70 -5.28 -1.18
CA ARG A 353 29.65 -4.16 -1.35
C ARG A 353 30.29 -3.76 -0.02
N MET A 354 29.52 -3.70 1.07
CA MET A 354 30.04 -3.46 2.42
C MET A 354 31.14 -4.46 2.80
N ASN A 355 30.95 -5.75 2.55
CA ASN A 355 31.96 -6.77 2.78
C ASN A 355 33.26 -6.48 1.99
N ARG A 356 33.18 -5.92 0.78
CA ARG A 356 34.38 -5.56 0.00
C ARG A 356 35.13 -4.39 0.61
N LEU A 357 34.42 -3.40 1.17
CA LEU A 357 35.02 -2.29 1.87
C LEU A 357 35.75 -2.76 3.14
N ASN A 358 35.12 -3.66 3.89
CA ASN A 358 35.66 -4.16 5.16
C ASN A 358 36.78 -5.19 5.00
N ASN A 359 36.80 -5.94 3.89
CA ASN A 359 37.76 -7.02 3.70
C ASN A 359 39.03 -6.53 2.98
N PRO A 360 40.21 -6.52 3.64
CA PRO A 360 41.45 -6.01 3.05
C PRO A 360 41.90 -6.76 1.78
N ALA A 361 41.48 -8.02 1.60
CA ALA A 361 41.75 -8.77 0.38
C ALA A 361 40.94 -8.27 -0.84
N LEU A 362 39.87 -7.52 -0.59
CA LEU A 362 38.89 -7.10 -1.60
C LEU A 362 38.85 -5.58 -1.78
N SER A 363 39.31 -4.81 -0.78
CA SER A 363 39.07 -3.37 -0.60
C SER A 363 40.01 -2.44 -1.36
N VAL A 364 40.82 -2.96 -2.28
CA VAL A 364 41.78 -2.20 -3.12
C VAL A 364 42.73 -1.27 -2.33
N GLY A 365 43.16 -1.75 -1.15
CA GLY A 365 44.16 -1.09 -0.32
C GLY A 365 43.59 -0.29 0.85
N LEU A 366 42.29 -0.36 1.11
CA LEU A 366 41.72 0.19 2.35
C LEU A 366 42.14 -0.65 3.56
N PRO A 367 42.30 -0.04 4.74
CA PRO A 367 42.63 -0.77 5.96
C PRO A 367 41.54 -1.78 6.31
N PRO A 368 41.88 -2.91 6.97
CA PRO A 368 40.90 -3.91 7.39
C PRO A 368 39.80 -3.27 8.24
N PHE A 369 38.55 -3.59 7.92
CA PHE A 369 37.35 -3.07 8.60
C PHE A 369 37.28 -1.53 8.67
N LEU A 370 37.96 -0.84 7.76
CA LEU A 370 38.04 0.62 7.71
C LEU A 370 38.53 1.26 9.02
N THR A 371 39.37 0.55 9.77
CA THR A 371 39.86 1.02 11.08
C THR A 371 41.22 1.67 11.01
N LYS A 372 41.47 2.62 11.92
CA LYS A 372 42.82 3.00 12.33
C LYS A 372 43.32 1.97 13.36
N ASN A 373 44.62 1.72 13.42
CA ASN A 373 45.27 0.80 14.38
C ASN A 373 44.53 -0.57 14.58
N PRO A 374 44.50 -1.44 13.55
CA PRO A 374 43.88 -2.75 13.64
C PRO A 374 44.42 -3.57 14.81
N GLY A 375 43.53 -4.30 15.51
CA GLY A 375 43.87 -5.11 16.68
C GLY A 375 43.51 -4.44 18.01
N ILE A 376 43.63 -3.10 18.12
CA ILE A 376 43.09 -2.33 19.24
C ILE A 376 41.65 -1.88 18.95
N PHE A 377 41.39 -1.43 17.71
CA PHE A 377 40.07 -1.01 17.27
C PHE A 377 39.49 -2.02 16.27
N SER A 378 38.20 -2.33 16.44
CA SER A 378 37.45 -3.23 15.55
C SER A 378 36.90 -2.53 14.30
N GLY A 379 36.97 -1.19 14.23
CA GLY A 379 36.39 -0.40 13.14
C GLY A 379 34.93 -0.74 12.88
N LEU A 380 34.61 -0.98 11.60
CA LEU A 380 33.26 -1.33 11.14
C LEU A 380 33.01 -2.85 11.06
N MET A 381 33.82 -3.66 11.73
CA MET A 381 33.65 -5.12 11.77
C MET A 381 32.25 -5.50 12.27
N LEU A 382 31.81 -4.92 13.39
CA LEU A 382 30.54 -5.25 14.04
C LEU A 382 29.34 -4.66 13.30
N SER A 383 29.53 -3.58 12.53
CA SER A 383 28.48 -3.09 11.63
C SER A 383 28.07 -4.14 10.61
N GLN A 384 29.00 -5.02 10.20
CA GLN A 384 28.67 -6.13 9.29
C GLN A 384 27.73 -7.14 9.95
N TYR A 385 27.86 -7.38 11.26
CA TYR A 385 26.97 -8.30 11.98
C TYR A 385 25.53 -7.77 11.98
N THR A 386 25.37 -6.47 12.19
CA THR A 386 24.06 -5.81 12.08
C THR A 386 23.51 -5.93 10.66
N ALA A 387 24.31 -5.65 9.63
CA ALA A 387 23.87 -5.77 8.23
C ALA A 387 23.46 -7.20 7.88
N ASP A 388 24.24 -8.20 8.30
CA ASP A 388 23.96 -9.62 8.08
C ASP A 388 22.66 -10.03 8.78
N SER A 389 22.45 -9.60 10.03
CA SER A 389 21.21 -9.85 10.77
C SER A 389 19.98 -9.29 10.07
N LEU A 390 20.04 -8.02 9.63
CA LEU A 390 18.94 -7.38 8.92
C LEU A 390 18.64 -8.05 7.58
N ILE A 391 19.65 -8.56 6.88
CA ILE A 391 19.45 -9.29 5.62
C ILE A 391 18.79 -10.66 5.85
N VAL A 392 19.15 -11.36 6.92
CA VAL A 392 18.47 -12.61 7.28
C VAL A 392 16.99 -12.35 7.57
N GLU A 393 16.69 -11.29 8.32
CA GLU A 393 15.30 -10.87 8.58
C GLU A 393 14.57 -10.54 7.27
N GLN A 394 15.15 -9.73 6.39
CA GLN A 394 14.54 -9.39 5.09
C GLN A 394 14.28 -10.62 4.22
N ARG A 395 15.19 -11.62 4.23
CA ARG A 395 14.98 -12.88 3.50
C ARG A 395 13.76 -13.64 4.02
N ILE A 396 13.60 -13.71 5.33
CA ILE A 396 12.44 -14.35 5.96
C ILE A 396 11.15 -13.60 5.59
N LEU A 397 11.17 -12.27 5.68
CA LEU A 397 10.02 -11.41 5.36
C LEU A 397 9.66 -11.38 3.86
N SER A 398 10.59 -11.76 2.98
CA SER A 398 10.35 -11.80 1.53
C SER A 398 9.67 -13.09 1.04
N MET A 399 9.23 -13.96 1.93
CA MET A 399 8.41 -15.11 1.57
C MET A 399 7.06 -14.61 1.03
N PRO A 400 6.64 -14.98 -0.20
CA PRO A 400 5.41 -14.46 -0.79
C PRO A 400 4.19 -14.77 0.07
N ALA A 401 3.44 -13.75 0.47
CA ALA A 401 2.20 -13.90 1.21
C ALA A 401 1.07 -14.40 0.29
N SER A 402 1.09 -14.03 -0.99
CA SER A 402 0.01 -14.32 -1.95
C SER A 402 -0.19 -15.82 -2.25
N ILE A 403 0.74 -16.67 -1.81
CA ILE A 403 0.67 -18.14 -1.95
C ILE A 403 0.29 -18.84 -0.64
N GLN A 404 0.01 -18.09 0.42
CA GLN A 404 -0.30 -18.61 1.76
C GLN A 404 -1.81 -18.64 2.03
N SER A 405 -2.65 -18.66 0.99
CA SER A 405 -4.11 -18.70 1.15
C SER A 405 -4.53 -19.88 2.03
N ILE A 406 -5.44 -19.61 2.97
CA ILE A 406 -6.09 -20.60 3.82
C ILE A 406 -7.59 -20.32 3.74
N PRO A 407 -8.44 -21.33 3.47
CA PRO A 407 -9.89 -21.14 3.40
C PRO A 407 -10.48 -20.53 4.68
N ALA A 408 -11.45 -19.65 4.50
CA ALA A 408 -12.23 -19.00 5.55
C ALA A 408 -13.73 -19.16 5.30
N ALA A 409 -14.54 -18.77 6.29
CA ALA A 409 -16.01 -18.77 6.20
C ALA A 409 -16.60 -20.11 5.69
N ALA A 410 -16.18 -21.24 6.28
CA ALA A 410 -16.64 -22.59 5.93
C ALA A 410 -16.46 -22.94 4.43
N ASP A 411 -15.33 -22.55 3.85
CA ASP A 411 -14.95 -22.74 2.44
C ASP A 411 -15.76 -21.88 1.44
N GLN A 412 -16.63 -20.98 1.91
CA GLN A 412 -17.23 -19.97 1.02
C GLN A 412 -16.19 -18.90 0.59
N GLU A 413 -15.23 -18.60 1.47
CA GLU A 413 -14.05 -17.80 1.16
C GLU A 413 -12.82 -18.73 1.07
N ASP A 414 -12.85 -19.65 0.10
CA ASP A 414 -11.84 -20.70 -0.09
C ASP A 414 -10.47 -20.20 -0.60
N PHE A 415 -10.44 -19.01 -1.20
CA PHE A 415 -9.23 -18.36 -1.69
C PHE A 415 -9.15 -16.88 -1.34
N VAL A 416 -8.03 -16.47 -0.74
CA VAL A 416 -7.81 -15.12 -0.24
C VAL A 416 -6.41 -14.63 -0.59
N SER A 417 -6.26 -13.33 -0.84
CA SER A 417 -5.01 -12.77 -1.38
C SER A 417 -3.86 -12.67 -0.37
N MET A 418 -4.18 -12.73 0.93
CA MET A 418 -3.28 -12.47 2.04
C MET A 418 -2.55 -11.11 1.98
N GLY A 419 -2.99 -10.17 1.14
CA GLY A 419 -2.20 -8.99 0.73
C GLY A 419 -1.91 -7.94 1.81
N MET A 420 -2.45 -8.08 3.02
CA MET A 420 -2.10 -7.22 4.16
C MET A 420 -0.85 -7.73 4.91
N ASN A 421 -0.50 -9.01 4.76
CA ASN A 421 0.71 -9.62 5.31
C ASN A 421 1.91 -9.29 4.42
#